data_AF-A0A8T3XWA3-F1
#
_entry.id   AF-A0A8T3XWA3-F1
#
_cell.length_a   1.000
_cell.length_b   1.000
_cell.length_c   1.000
_cell.angle_alpha   90.00
_cell.angle_beta   90.00
_cell.angle_gamma   90.00
#
_symmetry.space_group_name_H-M   'P 1'
#
loop_
_entity.id
_entity.type
_entity.pdbx_description
1 polymer ?
#
loop_
_entity_poly.entity_id
_entity_poly.type
_entity_poly.pdbx_seq_one_letter_code
_entity_poly.pdbx_strand_id
1 'polypeptide(L)'
;MRVNNIYDSIIIGGGVVGLAGAMYAGRMQLKTLVLGEIVGGTIIFTTGMKHRELKVPGEKEFTNKGVHTCALCDGFFYKNKIIGVVGGSDSAAKEALLLTQWTKKVYMIYRGEKIRPEPVNASRIE
;
A
#
# COMPACT_ATOMS: atom_id res chain seq x y z
N MET A 1 0.94 28.19 43.13
CA MET A 1 0.43 26.82 42.88
C MET A 1 1.10 26.30 41.61
N ARG A 2 2.18 25.52 41.72
CA ARG A 2 2.83 24.90 40.55
C ARG A 2 2.10 23.59 40.26
N VAL A 3 1.26 23.57 39.23
CA VAL A 3 0.65 22.34 38.74
C VAL A 3 1.65 21.71 37.78
N ASN A 4 2.57 20.88 38.31
CA ASN A 4 3.44 20.05 37.48
C ASN A 4 2.63 18.88 36.92
N ASN A 5 1.77 19.16 35.92
CA ASN A 5 1.26 18.10 35.06
C ASN A 5 2.37 17.71 34.10
N ILE A 6 3.21 16.77 34.53
CA ILE A 6 4.16 16.13 33.63
C ILE A 6 3.34 15.27 32.66
N TYR A 7 3.46 15.58 31.37
CA TYR A 7 2.92 14.80 30.28
C TYR A 7 4.04 13.94 29.70
N ASP A 8 3.72 12.71 29.33
CA ASP A 8 4.67 11.77 28.73
C ASP A 8 4.85 12.06 27.23
N SER A 9 3.83 12.62 26.57
CA SER A 9 3.93 13.05 25.18
C SER A 9 3.01 14.24 24.86
N ILE A 10 3.40 15.02 23.85
CA ILE A 10 2.61 16.12 23.32
C ILE A 10 2.39 15.87 21.82
N ILE A 11 1.14 15.99 21.38
CA ILE A 11 0.74 15.87 19.98
C ILE A 11 0.22 17.22 19.53
N ILE A 12 0.78 17.76 18.45
CA ILE A 12 0.38 19.04 17.87
C ILE A 12 -0.41 18.75 16.59
N GLY A 13 -1.71 19.04 16.62
CA GLY A 13 -2.68 18.84 15.54
C GLY A 13 -3.89 18.00 15.97
N GLY A 14 -5.09 18.55 15.83
CA GLY A 14 -6.37 17.87 16.14
C GLY A 14 -7.00 17.09 14.98
N GLY A 15 -6.24 16.81 13.92
CA GLY A 15 -6.67 16.05 12.75
C GLY A 15 -6.53 14.53 12.93
N VAL A 16 -6.82 13.77 11.86
CA VAL A 16 -6.81 12.28 11.90
C VAL A 16 -5.51 11.67 12.43
N VAL A 17 -4.37 12.18 11.99
CA VAL A 17 -3.06 11.64 12.39
C VAL A 17 -2.79 11.91 13.87
N GLY A 18 -3.08 13.12 14.33
CA GLY A 18 -2.88 13.52 15.72
C GLY A 18 -3.80 12.78 16.68
N LEU A 19 -5.08 12.64 16.32
CA LEU A 19 -6.05 11.87 17.14
C LEU A 19 -5.78 10.37 17.12
N ALA A 20 -5.35 9.81 15.98
CA ALA A 20 -4.93 8.41 15.91
C ALA A 20 -3.69 8.18 16.81
N GLY A 21 -2.70 9.06 16.73
CA GLY A 21 -1.53 9.03 17.63
C GLY A 21 -1.93 9.14 19.09
N ALA A 22 -2.84 10.06 19.43
CA ALA A 22 -3.33 10.27 20.79
C ALA A 22 -4.09 9.04 21.32
N MET A 23 -4.90 8.39 20.46
CA MET A 23 -5.60 7.16 20.79
C MET A 23 -4.60 6.05 21.14
N TYR A 24 -3.55 5.86 20.33
CA TYR A 24 -2.53 4.85 20.60
C TYR A 24 -1.70 5.18 21.85
N ALA A 25 -1.34 6.45 22.06
CA ALA A 25 -0.64 6.88 23.27
C ALA A 25 -1.50 6.66 24.53
N GLY A 26 -2.81 6.90 24.44
CA GLY A 26 -3.76 6.57 25.50
C GLY A 26 -3.88 5.07 25.77
N ARG A 27 -3.85 4.21 24.73
CA ARG A 27 -3.80 2.74 24.89
C ARG A 27 -2.53 2.28 25.61
N MET A 28 -1.43 3.03 25.48
CA MET A 28 -0.18 2.80 26.19
C MET A 28 -0.14 3.44 27.58
N GLN A 29 -1.26 3.97 28.07
CA GLN A 29 -1.38 4.65 29.36
C GLN A 29 -0.46 5.88 29.51
N LEU A 30 -0.07 6.51 28.39
CA LEU A 30 0.72 7.73 28.40
C LEU A 30 -0.17 8.95 28.65
N LYS A 31 0.22 9.83 29.57
CA LYS A 31 -0.37 11.15 29.73
C LYS A 31 -0.03 12.00 28.52
N THR A 32 -0.96 12.06 27.57
CA THR A 32 -0.77 12.75 26.28
C THR A 32 -1.56 14.05 26.25
N LEU A 33 -0.87 15.16 25.95
CA LEU A 33 -1.51 16.46 25.68
C LEU A 33 -1.69 16.63 24.17
N VAL A 34 -2.92 16.83 23.71
CA VAL A 34 -3.20 17.16 22.30
C VAL A 34 -3.48 18.65 22.18
N LEU A 35 -2.71 19.36 21.37
CA LEU A 35 -2.86 20.78 21.09
C LEU A 35 -3.32 20.96 19.65
N GLY A 36 -4.49 21.57 19.44
CA GLY A 36 -4.99 21.88 18.11
C GLY A 36 -6.09 22.93 18.17
N GLU A 37 -6.13 23.80 17.17
CA GLU A 37 -7.13 24.88 17.08
C GLU A 37 -8.56 24.33 16.85
N ILE A 38 -8.67 23.24 16.10
CA ILE A 38 -9.91 22.51 15.85
C ILE A 38 -9.69 21.04 16.22
N VAL A 39 -10.48 20.54 17.17
CA VAL A 39 -10.54 19.12 17.51
C VAL A 39 -11.53 18.47 16.56
N GLY A 40 -11.04 17.63 15.64
CA GLY A 40 -11.89 17.03 14.63
C GLY A 40 -12.38 18.06 13.60
N GLY A 41 -11.84 17.95 12.39
CA GLY A 41 -12.27 18.76 11.24
C GLY A 41 -12.06 18.03 9.92
N THR A 42 -11.83 16.72 9.98
CA THR A 42 -11.45 15.91 8.81
C THR A 42 -12.39 14.72 8.71
N ILE A 43 -13.25 14.73 7.69
CA ILE A 43 -13.95 13.53 7.24
C ILE A 43 -12.90 12.62 6.60
N ILE A 44 -12.62 11.48 7.21
CA ILE A 44 -11.65 10.51 6.70
C ILE A 44 -12.42 9.43 5.97
N PHE A 45 -12.23 9.33 4.67
CA PHE A 45 -12.75 8.21 3.90
C PHE A 45 -11.87 6.98 4.15
N THR A 46 -12.29 6.12 5.06
CA THR A 46 -11.66 4.81 5.33
C THR A 46 -12.33 3.69 4.54
N THR A 47 -12.66 3.94 3.27
CA THR A 47 -13.36 2.96 2.40
C THR A 47 -12.49 1.76 2.01
N GLY A 48 -11.24 1.72 2.48
CA GLY A 48 -10.28 0.67 2.18
C GLY A 48 -9.81 0.72 0.73
N MET A 49 -9.29 -0.42 0.28
CA MET A 49 -8.83 -0.61 -1.09
C MET A 49 -9.66 -1.70 -1.75
N LYS A 50 -9.99 -1.51 -3.03
CA LYS A 50 -10.58 -2.54 -3.88
C LYS A 50 -9.67 -2.73 -5.09
N HIS A 51 -9.51 -3.98 -5.52
CA HIS A 51 -8.86 -4.25 -6.80
C HIS A 51 -9.61 -3.53 -7.93
N ARG A 52 -8.84 -2.85 -8.76
CA ARG A 52 -9.36 -2.12 -9.91
C ARG A 52 -9.38 -3.06 -11.11
N GLU A 53 -10.57 -3.32 -11.64
CA GLU A 53 -10.73 -3.99 -12.93
C GLU A 53 -10.12 -3.14 -14.05
N LEU A 54 -9.38 -3.78 -14.95
CA LEU A 54 -8.75 -3.16 -16.12
C LEU A 54 -9.75 -2.89 -17.24
N LYS A 55 -10.93 -3.54 -17.21
CA LYS A 55 -12.00 -3.49 -18.22
C LYS A 55 -11.53 -3.90 -19.62
N VAL A 56 -10.58 -4.82 -19.68
CA VAL A 56 -10.09 -5.35 -20.96
C VAL A 56 -10.93 -6.56 -21.40
N PRO A 57 -11.06 -6.80 -22.72
CA PRO A 57 -11.74 -7.99 -23.22
C PRO A 57 -11.15 -9.26 -22.60
N GLY A 58 -12.03 -10.13 -22.10
CA GLY A 58 -11.63 -11.39 -21.46
C GLY A 58 -11.23 -11.30 -19.98
N GLU A 59 -11.07 -10.12 -19.37
CA GLU A 59 -10.67 -10.02 -17.95
C GLU A 59 -11.58 -10.85 -17.03
N LYS A 60 -12.90 -10.67 -17.17
CA LYS A 60 -13.88 -11.37 -16.33
C LYS A 60 -13.93 -12.88 -16.61
N GLU A 61 -13.80 -13.28 -17.87
CA GLU A 61 -13.87 -14.67 -18.30
C GLU A 61 -12.64 -15.47 -17.86
N PHE A 62 -11.47 -14.83 -17.85
CA PHE A 62 -10.19 -15.40 -17.47
C PHE A 62 -9.80 -15.12 -16.01
N THR A 63 -10.66 -14.51 -15.20
CA THR A 63 -10.47 -14.40 -13.75
C THR A 63 -10.21 -15.79 -13.17
N ASN A 64 -9.13 -15.95 -12.41
CA ASN A 64 -8.68 -17.23 -11.84
C ASN A 64 -8.31 -18.33 -12.85
N LYS A 65 -8.21 -17.99 -14.14
CA LYS A 65 -7.83 -18.91 -15.24
C LYS A 65 -6.73 -18.34 -16.13
N GLY A 66 -6.05 -17.29 -15.69
CA GLY A 66 -5.07 -16.56 -16.47
C GLY A 66 -4.89 -15.12 -15.99
N VAL A 67 -5.96 -14.51 -15.48
CA VAL A 67 -5.94 -13.16 -14.90
C VAL A 67 -6.04 -13.26 -13.38
N HIS A 68 -5.02 -12.75 -12.70
CA HIS A 68 -4.87 -12.77 -11.25
C HIS A 68 -4.38 -11.40 -10.76
N THR A 69 -4.77 -11.04 -9.54
CA THR A 69 -4.38 -9.77 -8.89
C THR A 69 -3.39 -9.94 -7.75
N CYS A 70 -3.02 -11.18 -7.41
CA CYS A 70 -2.09 -11.50 -6.33
C CYS A 70 -1.01 -12.44 -6.86
N ALA A 71 0.18 -11.88 -7.13
CA ALA A 71 1.30 -12.69 -7.63
C ALA A 71 1.74 -13.78 -6.63
N LEU A 72 1.65 -13.50 -5.33
CA LEU A 72 2.02 -14.43 -4.27
C LEU A 72 1.06 -15.63 -4.19
N CYS A 73 -0.22 -15.41 -4.47
CA CYS A 73 -1.27 -16.41 -4.31
C CYS A 73 -1.20 -17.44 -5.44
N ASP A 74 -1.06 -16.97 -6.69
CA ASP A 74 -1.27 -17.80 -7.88
C ASP A 74 -0.01 -17.96 -8.75
N GLY A 75 1.04 -17.16 -8.50
CA GLY A 75 2.23 -17.09 -9.35
C GLY A 75 2.92 -18.44 -9.55
N PHE A 76 2.89 -19.31 -8.53
CA PHE A 76 3.48 -20.65 -8.59
C PHE A 76 2.87 -21.55 -9.67
N PHE A 77 1.57 -21.41 -9.97
CA PHE A 77 0.90 -22.22 -11.01
C PHE A 77 1.40 -21.92 -12.43
N TYR A 78 2.08 -20.79 -12.60
CA TYR A 78 2.63 -20.35 -13.88
C TYR A 78 4.12 -20.69 -14.05
N LYS A 79 4.62 -21.68 -13.31
CA LYS A 79 6.01 -22.15 -13.39
C LYS A 79 6.42 -22.43 -14.84
N ASN A 80 7.60 -21.93 -15.24
CA ASN A 80 8.15 -22.01 -16.59
C ASN A 80 7.30 -21.39 -17.71
N LYS A 81 6.23 -20.66 -17.38
CA LYS A 81 5.43 -19.92 -18.36
C LYS A 81 5.95 -18.50 -18.54
N ILE A 82 5.49 -17.86 -19.60
CA ILE A 82 5.69 -16.44 -19.86
C ILE A 82 4.44 -15.74 -19.35
N ILE A 83 4.61 -14.71 -18.53
CA ILE A 83 3.50 -13.96 -17.94
C ILE A 83 3.71 -12.45 -18.07
N GLY A 84 2.62 -11.69 -17.90
CA GLY A 84 2.65 -10.24 -17.86
C GLY A 84 2.17 -9.71 -16.51
N VAL A 85 2.83 -8.66 -16.01
CA VAL A 85 2.42 -7.88 -14.85
C VAL A 85 1.95 -6.52 -15.34
N VAL A 86 0.71 -6.16 -15.04
CA VAL A 86 0.12 -4.88 -15.46
C VAL A 86 0.19 -3.89 -14.31
N GLY A 87 1.04 -2.88 -14.44
CA GLY A 87 1.24 -1.86 -13.41
C GLY A 87 2.61 -1.22 -13.50
N GLY A 88 2.75 -0.06 -12.88
CA GLY A 88 4.03 0.69 -12.84
C GLY A 88 4.33 1.28 -11.47
N SER A 89 3.64 0.85 -10.42
CA SER A 89 3.97 1.21 -9.04
C SER A 89 4.98 0.24 -8.45
N ASP A 90 5.41 0.52 -7.22
CA ASP A 90 6.29 -0.36 -6.46
C ASP A 90 5.69 -1.76 -6.20
N SER A 91 4.37 -1.86 -6.01
CA SER A 91 3.69 -3.16 -5.88
C SER A 91 3.90 -4.03 -7.11
N ALA A 92 3.72 -3.46 -8.32
CA ALA A 92 3.93 -4.18 -9.57
C ALA A 92 5.39 -4.61 -9.75
N ALA A 93 6.33 -3.77 -9.31
CA ALA A 93 7.75 -4.08 -9.33
C ALA A 93 8.11 -5.25 -8.41
N LYS A 94 7.64 -5.23 -7.16
CA LYS A 94 7.85 -6.32 -6.20
C LYS A 94 7.25 -7.63 -6.68
N GLU A 95 6.04 -7.59 -7.23
CA GLU A 95 5.38 -8.76 -7.80
C GLU A 95 6.13 -9.33 -9.01
N ALA A 96 6.58 -8.46 -9.93
CA ALA A 96 7.35 -8.90 -11.09
C ALA A 96 8.65 -9.61 -10.65
N LEU A 97 9.39 -9.01 -9.71
CA LEU A 97 10.61 -9.61 -9.15
C LEU A 97 10.33 -10.96 -8.47
N LEU A 98 9.26 -11.07 -7.70
CA LEU A 98 8.85 -12.32 -7.08
C LEU A 98 8.57 -13.40 -8.13
N LEU A 99 7.81 -13.05 -9.18
CA LEU A 99 7.41 -13.99 -10.23
C LEU A 99 8.58 -14.47 -11.08
N THR A 100 9.67 -13.71 -11.19
CA THR A 100 10.90 -14.17 -11.88
C THR A 100 11.52 -15.41 -11.23
N GLN A 101 11.21 -15.71 -9.96
CA GLN A 101 11.72 -16.89 -9.28
C GLN A 101 11.14 -18.21 -9.82
N TRP A 102 9.95 -18.17 -10.41
CA TRP A 102 9.24 -19.38 -10.89
C TRP A 102 8.99 -19.38 -12.40
N THR A 103 8.87 -18.21 -13.01
CA THR A 103 8.45 -18.05 -14.40
C THR A 103 9.64 -17.88 -15.33
N LYS A 104 9.44 -18.16 -16.62
CA LYS A 104 10.52 -18.07 -17.62
C LYS A 104 10.84 -16.63 -17.99
N LYS A 105 9.81 -15.79 -18.07
CA LYS A 105 9.92 -14.37 -18.45
C LYS A 105 8.71 -13.62 -17.94
N VAL A 106 8.95 -12.46 -17.36
CA VAL A 106 7.92 -11.53 -16.91
C VAL A 106 7.97 -10.27 -17.77
N TYR A 107 6.85 -9.92 -18.39
CA TYR A 107 6.68 -8.65 -19.10
C TYR A 107 6.00 -7.64 -18.20
N MET A 108 6.61 -6.48 -18.00
CA MET A 108 5.98 -5.38 -17.27
C MET A 108 5.24 -4.48 -18.27
N ILE A 109 3.93 -4.31 -18.06
CA ILE A 109 3.06 -3.53 -18.94
C ILE A 109 2.56 -2.32 -18.17
N TYR A 110 2.94 -1.13 -18.63
CA TYR A 110 2.52 0.13 -18.02
C TYR A 110 2.01 1.10 -19.07
N ARG A 111 0.96 1.86 -18.71
CA ARG A 111 0.30 2.82 -19.61
C ARG A 111 1.08 4.12 -19.84
N GLY A 112 2.11 4.38 -19.03
CA GLY A 112 2.93 5.59 -19.13
C GLY A 112 4.33 5.27 -19.64
N GLU A 113 5.16 6.31 -19.76
CA GLU A 113 6.51 6.17 -20.32
C GLU A 113 7.51 5.52 -19.37
N LYS A 114 7.42 5.83 -18.06
CA LYS A 114 8.35 5.34 -17.03
C LYS A 114 7.60 4.79 -15.84
N ILE A 115 8.01 3.62 -15.37
CA ILE A 115 7.54 3.02 -14.11
C ILE A 115 8.05 3.84 -12.92
N ARG A 116 7.33 3.77 -11.80
CA ARG A 116 7.58 4.51 -10.55
C ARG A 116 7.69 3.55 -9.34
N PRO A 117 8.66 2.62 -9.33
CA PRO A 117 8.95 1.80 -8.15
C PRO A 117 9.81 2.55 -7.12
N GLU A 118 10.00 1.97 -5.93
CA GLU A 118 11.04 2.44 -5.01
C GLU A 118 12.42 2.32 -5.66
N PRO A 119 13.40 3.20 -5.35
CA PRO A 119 14.72 3.20 -5.99
C PRO A 119 15.42 1.84 -5.96
N VAL A 120 15.25 1.10 -4.85
CA VAL A 120 15.81 -0.25 -4.69
C VAL A 120 15.23 -1.22 -5.71
N ASN A 121 13.93 -1.15 -5.98
CA ASN A 121 13.26 -2.06 -6.91
C ASN A 121 13.44 -1.61 -8.36
N ALA A 122 13.61 -0.30 -8.62
CA ALA A 122 13.98 0.22 -9.93
C ALA A 122 15.26 -0.46 -10.45
N SER A 123 16.31 -0.45 -9.63
CA SER A 123 17.61 -1.04 -9.98
C SER A 123 17.61 -2.56 -10.20
N ARG A 124 16.55 -3.26 -9.76
CA ARG A 124 16.42 -4.72 -9.91
C ARG A 124 15.61 -5.12 -11.13
N ILE A 125 14.86 -4.18 -11.72
CA ILE A 125 13.96 -4.43 -12.86
C ILE A 125 14.56 -3.91 -14.17
N GLU A 126 15.46 -2.93 -14.10
CA GLU A 126 16.37 -2.56 -15.19
C GLU A 126 17.33 -3.72 -15.54
#